data_AF-A0A535PBI7-F1
#
_entry.id   AF-A0A535PBI7-F1
#
_cell.length_a   1.000
_cell.length_b   1.000
_cell.length_c   1.000
_cell.angle_alpha   90.00
_cell.angle_beta   90.00
_cell.angle_gamma   90.00
#
_symmetry.space_group_name_H-M   'P 1'
#
loop_
_entity.id
_entity.type
_entity.pdbx_description
1 polymer ?
#
loop_
_entity_poly.entity_id
_entity_poly.type
_entity_poly.pdbx_seq_one_letter_code
_entity_poly.pdbx_strand_id
1 'polypeptide(L)'
;MAERKAAAAKTRFAGTDPTAEKPRDVYVAACSEIAHALVPEGFRYLKSKQVLDRTVGAFVHRVSFQSSGDNIAGQSVVMWMHANVRCNELATWRSRQSKPLRTDDWVAGGMVHLLTREHAMIEWQLADPTSRPAAIADAKDFARAVVLGYFQLFEDPHVGFAPAVVGRSFRNANQAITVSGLSISLR
;
A
#
# COMPACT_ATOMS: atom_id res chain seq x y z
N MET A 1 5.43 5.87 14.17
CA MET A 1 6.47 4.81 14.21
C MET A 1 7.06 4.63 15.61
N ALA A 2 7.70 5.64 16.23
CA ALA A 2 8.36 5.50 17.54
C ALA A 2 7.40 5.07 18.68
N GLU A 3 6.21 5.68 18.76
CA GLU A 3 5.19 5.35 19.76
C GLU A 3 4.67 3.91 19.62
N ARG A 4 4.44 3.46 18.39
CA ARG A 4 4.00 2.08 18.07
C ARG A 4 5.04 1.07 18.53
N LYS A 5 6.33 1.34 18.28
CA LYS A 5 7.44 0.50 18.73
C LYS A 5 7.50 0.39 20.26
N ALA A 6 7.32 1.52 20.96
CA ALA A 6 7.28 1.54 22.42
C ALA A 6 6.08 0.74 22.98
N ALA A 7 4.89 0.91 22.39
CA ALA A 7 3.70 0.15 22.76
C ALA A 7 3.88 -1.36 22.49
N ALA A 8 4.44 -1.73 21.34
CA ALA A 8 4.70 -3.13 20.98
C ALA A 8 5.70 -3.78 21.94
N ALA A 9 6.75 -3.04 22.34
CA ALA A 9 7.68 -3.52 23.35
C ALA A 9 6.96 -3.78 24.68
N LYS A 10 6.12 -2.85 25.16
CA LYS A 10 5.36 -3.01 26.41
C LYS A 10 4.43 -4.24 26.37
N THR A 11 3.71 -4.44 25.28
CA THR A 11 2.78 -5.57 25.14
C THR A 11 3.49 -6.92 25.06
N ARG A 12 4.69 -7.01 24.48
CA ARG A 12 5.50 -8.24 24.48
C ARG A 12 5.81 -8.73 25.90
N PHE A 13 5.98 -7.82 26.86
CA PHE A 13 6.23 -8.17 28.27
C PHE A 13 4.95 -8.43 29.05
N ALA A 14 3.86 -7.71 28.76
CA ALA A 14 2.60 -7.81 29.51
C ALA A 14 1.71 -8.99 29.10
N GLY A 15 1.98 -9.63 27.96
CA GLY A 15 1.11 -10.65 27.38
C GLY A 15 0.05 -10.03 26.45
N THR A 16 -0.52 -10.85 25.58
CA THR A 16 -1.53 -10.42 24.59
C THR A 16 -2.91 -10.93 25.01
N ASP A 17 -3.96 -10.15 24.75
CA ASP A 17 -5.33 -10.61 24.94
C ASP A 17 -5.59 -11.84 24.05
N PRO A 18 -5.91 -13.01 24.62
CA PRO A 18 -6.13 -14.24 23.85
C PRO A 18 -7.40 -14.20 22.99
N THR A 19 -8.30 -13.25 23.22
CA THR A 19 -9.55 -13.09 22.45
C THR A 19 -9.36 -12.18 21.22
N ALA A 20 -8.27 -11.42 21.17
CA ALA A 20 -8.00 -10.50 20.07
C ALA A 20 -7.56 -11.24 18.80
N GLU A 21 -8.02 -10.76 17.63
CA GLU A 21 -7.60 -11.29 16.34
C GLU A 21 -6.07 -11.20 16.17
N LYS A 22 -5.47 -12.27 15.66
CA LYS A 22 -4.03 -12.30 15.40
C LYS A 22 -3.69 -11.30 14.30
N PRO A 23 -2.72 -10.39 14.50
CA PRO A 23 -2.35 -9.39 13.49
C PRO A 23 -2.01 -9.96 12.13
N ARG A 24 -1.35 -11.13 12.09
CA ARG A 24 -1.02 -11.82 10.85
C ARG A 24 -2.26 -12.21 10.06
N ASP A 25 -3.29 -12.70 10.73
CA ASP A 25 -4.49 -13.20 10.06
C ASP A 25 -5.32 -12.03 9.52
N VAL A 26 -5.44 -10.95 10.31
CA VAL A 26 -6.04 -9.67 9.87
C VAL A 26 -5.30 -9.10 8.65
N TYR A 27 -3.97 -9.02 8.71
CA TYR A 27 -3.13 -8.51 7.63
C TYR A 27 -3.28 -9.34 6.33
N VAL A 28 -3.18 -10.67 6.43
CA VAL A 28 -3.28 -11.57 5.27
C VAL A 28 -4.68 -11.53 4.65
N ALA A 29 -5.73 -11.45 5.48
CA ALA A 29 -7.11 -11.31 5.01
C ALA A 29 -7.30 -10.00 4.23
N ALA A 30 -6.84 -8.87 4.77
CA ALA A 30 -6.91 -7.57 4.10
C ALA A 30 -6.13 -7.56 2.77
N CYS A 31 -4.90 -8.06 2.77
CA CYS A 31 -4.09 -8.17 1.55
C CYS A 31 -4.78 -9.04 0.49
N SER A 32 -5.41 -10.14 0.91
CA SER A 32 -6.20 -10.98 0.01
C SER A 32 -7.36 -10.20 -0.60
N GLU A 33 -8.13 -9.47 0.20
CA GLU A 33 -9.28 -8.72 -0.28
C GLU A 33 -8.89 -7.61 -1.28
N ILE A 34 -7.81 -6.88 -0.99
CA ILE A 34 -7.24 -5.88 -1.91
C ILE A 34 -6.76 -6.57 -3.19
N ALA A 35 -6.10 -7.72 -3.05
CA ALA A 35 -5.56 -8.45 -4.19
C ALA A 35 -6.66 -8.93 -5.15
N HIS A 36 -7.76 -9.46 -4.63
CA HIS A 36 -8.90 -9.89 -5.45
C HIS A 36 -9.51 -8.72 -6.25
N ALA A 37 -9.48 -7.50 -5.71
CA ALA A 37 -9.98 -6.32 -6.41
C ALA A 37 -9.14 -5.91 -7.63
N LEU A 38 -7.89 -6.39 -7.73
CA LEU A 38 -6.96 -6.12 -8.83
C LEU A 38 -6.84 -7.30 -9.82
N VAL A 39 -7.48 -8.44 -9.55
CA VAL A 39 -7.52 -9.58 -10.49
C VAL A 39 -8.12 -9.19 -11.85
N PRO A 40 -9.22 -8.40 -11.94
CA PRO A 40 -9.74 -7.94 -13.23
C PRO A 40 -8.75 -7.13 -14.07
N GLU A 41 -7.75 -6.51 -13.42
CA GLU A 41 -6.69 -5.72 -14.06
C GLU A 41 -5.50 -6.58 -14.56
N GLY A 42 -5.66 -7.91 -14.55
CA GLY A 42 -4.69 -8.89 -15.01
C GLY A 42 -3.66 -9.32 -13.97
N PHE A 43 -3.80 -8.91 -12.71
CA PHE A 43 -2.86 -9.32 -11.66
C PHE A 43 -3.13 -10.73 -11.15
N ARG A 44 -2.04 -11.46 -10.92
CA ARG A 44 -2.03 -12.75 -10.22
C ARG A 44 -1.48 -12.58 -8.81
N TYR A 45 -2.25 -13.03 -7.82
CA TYR A 45 -1.88 -12.91 -6.41
C TYR A 45 -1.07 -14.11 -5.89
N LEU A 46 0.12 -13.83 -5.34
CA LEU A 46 1.00 -14.77 -4.65
C LEU A 46 0.86 -14.61 -3.13
N LYS A 47 -0.13 -15.28 -2.56
CA LYS A 47 -0.48 -15.19 -1.12
C LYS A 47 0.72 -15.45 -0.19
N SER A 48 1.64 -16.36 -0.51
CA SER A 48 2.78 -16.62 0.38
C SER A 48 3.71 -15.41 0.56
N LYS A 49 3.74 -14.50 -0.43
CA LYS A 49 4.61 -13.31 -0.43
C LYS A 49 3.83 -12.01 -0.26
N GLN A 50 2.50 -12.06 -0.29
CA GLN A 50 1.62 -10.88 -0.28
C GLN A 50 1.97 -9.94 -1.45
N VAL A 51 2.18 -10.54 -2.62
CA VAL A 51 2.62 -9.90 -3.86
C VAL A 51 1.61 -10.17 -4.97
N LEU A 52 1.32 -9.17 -5.78
CA LEU A 52 0.58 -9.28 -7.02
C LEU A 52 1.51 -8.93 -8.18
N ASP A 53 1.51 -9.79 -9.21
CA ASP A 53 2.24 -9.52 -10.45
C ASP A 53 1.28 -9.56 -11.64
N ARG A 54 1.42 -8.60 -12.56
CA ARG A 54 0.95 -8.73 -13.94
C ARG A 54 2.11 -8.47 -14.90
N THR A 55 2.12 -9.14 -16.04
CA THR A 55 3.15 -8.94 -17.07
C THR A 55 2.53 -8.18 -18.24
N VAL A 56 3.19 -7.10 -18.66
CA VAL A 56 2.81 -6.30 -19.83
C VAL A 56 4.06 -6.04 -20.66
N GLY A 57 4.10 -6.61 -21.87
CA GLY A 57 5.31 -6.61 -22.70
C GLY A 57 6.51 -7.22 -21.95
N ALA A 58 7.62 -6.48 -21.92
CA ALA A 58 8.85 -6.84 -21.22
C ALA A 58 8.80 -6.62 -19.68
N PHE A 59 7.78 -5.92 -19.19
CA PHE A 59 7.71 -5.49 -17.81
C PHE A 59 6.81 -6.38 -16.96
N VAL A 60 7.24 -6.60 -15.72
CA VAL A 60 6.41 -7.14 -14.64
C VAL A 60 6.04 -5.99 -13.72
N HIS A 61 4.75 -5.69 -13.65
CA HIS A 61 4.18 -4.75 -12.71
C HIS A 61 3.83 -5.48 -11.43
N ARG A 62 4.47 -5.06 -10.34
CA ARG A 62 4.38 -5.70 -9.04
C ARG A 62 3.77 -4.75 -8.01
N VAL A 63 2.67 -5.17 -7.40
CA VAL A 63 2.18 -4.59 -6.15
C VAL A 63 2.58 -5.52 -5.01
N SER A 64 3.11 -4.99 -3.91
CA SER A 64 3.43 -5.81 -2.74
C SER A 64 3.03 -5.13 -1.45
N PHE A 65 2.55 -5.91 -0.50
CA PHE A 65 2.16 -5.43 0.81
C PHE A 65 3.25 -5.71 1.84
N GLN A 66 3.39 -4.80 2.80
CA GLN A 66 4.30 -4.93 3.92
C GLN A 66 3.55 -4.70 5.22
N SER A 67 3.71 -5.63 6.17
CA SER A 67 3.20 -5.47 7.53
C SER A 67 4.21 -4.73 8.40
N SER A 68 3.74 -3.97 9.37
CA SER A 68 4.58 -3.50 10.48
C SER A 68 5.03 -4.66 11.38
N GLY A 69 6.29 -4.62 11.81
CA GLY A 69 6.83 -5.52 12.84
C GLY A 69 6.40 -5.17 14.27
N ASP A 70 5.73 -4.03 14.44
CA ASP A 70 5.24 -3.50 15.72
C ASP A 70 3.71 -3.63 15.83
N ASN A 71 3.11 -4.60 15.13
CA ASN A 71 1.69 -4.89 15.23
C ASN A 71 1.35 -5.54 16.58
N ILE A 72 0.17 -5.19 17.11
CA ILE A 72 -0.34 -5.60 18.41
C ILE A 72 -1.79 -6.06 18.21
N ALA A 73 -2.11 -7.29 18.65
CA ALA A 73 -3.47 -7.84 18.54
C ALA A 73 -4.50 -6.90 19.20
N GLY A 74 -5.61 -6.65 18.51
CA GLY A 74 -6.69 -5.78 18.99
C GLY A 74 -6.36 -4.28 19.07
N GLN A 75 -5.12 -3.85 18.77
CA GLN A 75 -4.71 -2.44 18.90
C GLN A 75 -4.16 -1.86 17.60
N SER A 76 -3.26 -2.56 16.92
CA SER A 76 -2.61 -2.04 15.73
C SER A 76 -2.20 -3.14 14.76
N VAL A 77 -2.67 -3.05 13.53
CA VAL A 77 -2.31 -3.87 12.38
C VAL A 77 -2.09 -2.95 11.20
N VAL A 78 -0.86 -2.51 10.99
CA VAL A 78 -0.52 -1.55 9.93
C VAL A 78 0.00 -2.27 8.70
N MET A 79 -0.51 -1.84 7.55
CA MET A 79 -0.10 -2.25 6.22
C MET A 79 0.44 -1.06 5.42
N TRP A 80 1.52 -1.28 4.69
CA TRP A 80 2.00 -0.43 3.61
C TRP A 80 1.89 -1.15 2.26
N MET A 81 1.90 -0.37 1.19
CA MET A 81 1.87 -0.85 -0.18
C MET A 81 3.07 -0.33 -0.95
N HIS A 82 3.61 -1.15 -1.84
CA HIS A 82 4.68 -0.82 -2.76
C HIS A 82 4.25 -1.10 -4.20
N ALA A 83 4.74 -0.30 -5.14
CA ALA A 83 4.54 -0.48 -6.57
C ALA A 83 5.89 -0.50 -7.28
N ASN A 84 6.19 -1.58 -7.99
CA ASN A 84 7.49 -1.84 -8.58
C ASN A 84 7.35 -2.31 -10.04
N VAL A 85 8.26 -1.86 -10.89
CA VAL A 85 8.40 -2.28 -12.27
C VAL A 85 9.68 -3.08 -12.38
N ARG A 86 9.58 -4.28 -12.96
CA ARG A 86 10.71 -5.22 -13.10
C ARG A 86 10.83 -5.68 -14.56
N CYS A 87 12.03 -6.07 -14.98
CA CYS A 87 12.31 -6.55 -16.33
C CYS A 87 13.42 -7.63 -16.30
N ASN A 88 13.07 -8.87 -16.65
CA ASN A 88 14.02 -10.00 -16.61
C ASN A 88 15.10 -9.89 -17.69
N GLU A 89 14.78 -9.29 -18.85
CA GLU A 89 15.75 -9.03 -19.92
C GLU A 89 16.81 -8.02 -19.45
N LEU A 90 16.39 -7.01 -18.68
CA LEU A 90 17.31 -6.06 -18.07
C LEU A 90 18.23 -6.75 -17.05
N ALA A 91 17.71 -7.66 -16.22
CA ALA A 91 18.54 -8.46 -15.32
C ALA A 91 19.57 -9.29 -16.10
N THR A 92 19.15 -9.94 -17.18
CA THR A 92 20.01 -10.75 -18.05
C THR A 92 21.09 -9.91 -18.73
N TRP A 93 20.74 -8.73 -19.22
CA TRP A 93 21.70 -7.80 -19.79
C TRP A 93 22.68 -7.30 -18.73
N ARG A 94 22.19 -6.95 -17.53
CA ARG A 94 23.01 -6.51 -16.40
C ARG A 94 24.02 -7.57 -15.99
N SER A 95 23.61 -8.83 -15.87
CA SER A 95 24.51 -9.92 -15.45
C SER A 95 25.62 -10.22 -16.46
N ARG A 96 25.49 -9.75 -17.70
CA ARG A 96 26.50 -9.90 -18.76
C ARG A 96 27.54 -8.78 -18.79
N GLN A 97 27.36 -7.72 -18.00
CA GLN A 97 28.35 -6.64 -17.94
C GLN A 97 29.61 -7.12 -17.22
N SER A 98 30.78 -6.61 -17.61
CA SER A 98 32.06 -7.02 -17.00
C SER A 98 32.17 -6.58 -15.53
N LYS A 99 31.51 -5.48 -15.15
CA LYS A 99 31.45 -4.94 -13.78
C LYS A 99 30.05 -4.36 -13.51
N PRO A 100 29.04 -5.21 -13.26
CA PRO A 100 27.67 -4.73 -13.11
C PRO A 100 27.47 -4.01 -11.78
N LEU A 101 26.85 -2.82 -11.82
CA LEU A 101 26.41 -2.10 -10.61
C LEU A 101 25.27 -2.84 -9.89
N ARG A 102 24.40 -3.51 -10.66
CA ARG A 102 23.26 -4.30 -10.19
C ARG A 102 23.12 -5.52 -11.08
N THR A 103 22.54 -6.60 -10.55
CA THR A 103 22.24 -7.84 -11.30
C THR A 103 20.77 -8.25 -11.24
N ASP A 104 19.95 -7.48 -10.52
CA ASP A 104 18.51 -7.69 -10.43
C ASP A 104 17.73 -7.14 -11.63
N ASP A 105 16.43 -7.45 -11.65
CA ASP A 105 15.44 -7.04 -12.64
C ASP A 105 14.77 -5.71 -12.31
N TRP A 106 15.20 -4.97 -11.28
CA TRP A 106 14.50 -3.75 -10.85
C TRP A 106 14.68 -2.62 -11.87
N VAL A 107 13.56 -2.06 -12.33
CA VAL A 107 13.54 -0.89 -13.20
C VAL A 107 13.29 0.36 -12.35
N ALA A 108 12.15 0.41 -11.67
CA ALA A 108 11.71 1.54 -10.86
C ALA A 108 10.68 1.10 -9.81
N GLY A 109 10.45 1.91 -8.78
CA GLY A 109 9.40 1.66 -7.79
C GLY A 109 9.80 1.98 -6.36
N GLY A 110 8.90 1.64 -5.44
CA GLY A 110 9.06 1.82 -4.00
C GLY A 110 7.72 1.92 -3.28
N MET A 111 7.72 2.58 -2.13
CA MET A 111 6.49 2.82 -1.38
C MET A 111 5.56 3.77 -2.12
N VAL A 112 4.28 3.43 -2.17
CA VAL A 112 3.31 4.13 -3.04
C VAL A 112 2.99 5.55 -2.60
N HIS A 113 3.31 5.94 -1.36
CA HIS A 113 3.13 7.33 -0.93
C HIS A 113 3.99 8.31 -1.74
N LEU A 114 5.14 7.84 -2.26
CA LEU A 114 6.03 8.62 -3.12
C LEU A 114 5.45 8.87 -4.52
N LEU A 115 4.35 8.21 -4.88
CA LEU A 115 3.63 8.46 -6.14
C LEU A 115 2.62 9.62 -6.03
N THR A 116 2.42 10.14 -4.81
CA THR A 116 1.52 11.27 -4.54
C THR A 116 2.30 12.56 -4.44
N ARG A 117 1.68 13.71 -4.75
CA ARG A 117 2.37 15.01 -4.70
C ARG A 117 2.90 15.38 -3.31
N GLU A 118 2.18 15.00 -2.27
CA GLU A 118 2.54 15.36 -0.89
C GLU A 118 3.65 14.47 -0.31
N HIS A 119 3.89 13.30 -0.92
CA HIS A 119 4.80 12.27 -0.41
C HIS A 119 4.54 11.84 1.05
N ALA A 120 3.39 12.19 1.62
CA ALA A 120 3.04 11.90 3.00
C ALA A 120 2.85 10.39 3.19
N MET A 121 3.49 9.79 4.20
CA MET A 121 3.42 8.36 4.45
C MET A 121 1.97 7.87 4.54
N ILE A 122 1.64 6.87 3.74
CA ILE A 122 0.31 6.25 3.73
C ILE A 122 0.39 4.94 4.52
N GLU A 123 -0.39 4.88 5.59
CA GLU A 123 -0.57 3.69 6.43
C GLU A 123 -2.05 3.30 6.43
N TRP A 124 -2.33 2.03 6.19
CA TRP A 124 -3.68 1.48 6.41
C TRP A 124 -3.71 0.77 7.74
N GLN A 125 -4.54 1.26 8.66
CA GLN A 125 -4.80 0.65 9.95
C GLN A 125 -5.93 -0.36 9.82
N LEU A 126 -5.67 -1.61 10.22
CA LEU A 126 -6.57 -2.75 10.02
C LEU A 126 -7.04 -3.38 11.34
N ALA A 127 -6.54 -2.94 12.49
CA ALA A 127 -6.82 -3.57 13.77
C ALA A 127 -8.32 -3.59 14.11
N ASP A 128 -8.97 -2.43 14.03
CA ASP A 128 -10.38 -2.27 14.41
C ASP A 128 -11.32 -2.83 13.34
N PRO A 129 -12.13 -3.86 13.64
CA PRO A 129 -13.09 -4.44 12.70
C PRO A 129 -14.10 -3.44 12.13
N THR A 130 -14.40 -2.36 12.86
CA THR A 130 -15.40 -1.36 12.45
C THR A 130 -14.88 -0.47 11.32
N SER A 131 -13.64 0.02 11.45
CA SER A 131 -12.98 0.88 10.45
C SER A 131 -12.19 0.12 9.38
N ARG A 132 -11.83 -1.15 9.63
CA ARG A 132 -11.06 -2.00 8.70
C ARG A 132 -11.65 -2.06 7.27
N PRO A 133 -12.96 -2.24 7.04
CA PRO A 133 -13.51 -2.27 5.69
C PRO A 133 -13.25 -0.97 4.90
N ALA A 134 -13.33 0.18 5.58
CA ALA A 134 -13.06 1.48 4.96
C ALA A 134 -11.57 1.64 4.61
N ALA A 135 -10.66 1.18 5.49
CA ALA A 135 -9.23 1.18 5.19
C ALA A 135 -8.89 0.27 3.98
N ILE A 136 -9.54 -0.90 3.89
CA ILE A 136 -9.37 -1.80 2.75
C ILE A 136 -9.93 -1.19 1.45
N ALA A 137 -11.10 -0.55 1.51
CA ALA A 137 -11.67 0.17 0.37
C ALA A 137 -10.75 1.27 -0.12
N ASP A 138 -10.23 2.11 0.79
CA ASP A 138 -9.26 3.17 0.46
C ASP A 138 -7.98 2.61 -0.18
N ALA A 139 -7.48 1.46 0.28
CA ALA A 139 -6.31 0.82 -0.34
C ALA A 139 -6.61 0.34 -1.77
N LYS A 140 -7.80 -0.20 -2.03
CA LYS A 140 -8.23 -0.63 -3.38
C LYS A 140 -8.35 0.57 -4.32
N ASP A 141 -9.00 1.63 -3.86
CA ASP A 141 -9.21 2.83 -4.65
C ASP A 141 -7.88 3.53 -4.96
N PHE A 142 -6.97 3.58 -3.98
CA PHE A 142 -5.63 4.09 -4.19
C PHE A 142 -4.85 3.27 -5.21
N ALA A 143 -4.92 1.94 -5.14
CA ALA A 143 -4.25 1.08 -6.10
C ALA A 143 -4.76 1.34 -7.53
N ARG A 144 -6.08 1.46 -7.72
CA ARG A 144 -6.67 1.74 -9.04
C ARG A 144 -6.34 3.14 -9.55
N ALA A 145 -6.50 4.15 -8.71
CA ALA A 145 -6.35 5.55 -9.13
C ALA A 145 -4.89 5.97 -9.33
N VAL A 146 -3.97 5.43 -8.52
CA VAL A 146 -2.57 5.90 -8.49
C VAL A 146 -1.61 4.84 -9.02
N VAL A 147 -1.70 3.61 -8.51
CA VAL A 147 -0.71 2.58 -8.83
C VAL A 147 -0.86 2.09 -10.27
N LEU A 148 -2.08 1.91 -10.78
CA LEU A 148 -2.28 1.55 -12.18
C LEU A 148 -1.83 2.66 -13.13
N GLY A 149 -2.12 3.93 -12.81
CA GLY A 149 -1.65 5.07 -13.59
C GLY A 149 -0.11 5.17 -13.62
N TYR A 150 0.55 4.88 -12.50
CA TYR A 150 2.02 4.80 -12.46
C TYR A 150 2.55 3.70 -13.39
N PHE A 151 1.90 2.52 -13.43
CA PHE A 151 2.31 1.44 -14.32
C PHE A 151 2.09 1.76 -15.80
N GLN A 152 1.03 2.50 -16.15
CA GLN A 152 0.75 2.90 -17.53
C GLN A 152 1.90 3.70 -18.18
N LEU A 153 2.69 4.45 -17.39
CA LEU A 153 3.89 5.15 -17.89
C LEU A 153 4.92 4.23 -18.56
N PHE A 154 4.92 2.94 -18.20
CA PHE A 154 5.84 1.95 -18.74
C PHE A 154 5.21 1.13 -19.87
N GLU A 155 3.90 1.27 -20.08
CA GLU A 155 3.14 0.62 -21.15
C GLU A 155 3.08 1.52 -22.39
N ASP A 156 2.84 2.82 -22.18
CA ASP A 156 2.82 3.85 -23.22
C ASP A 156 3.56 5.12 -22.74
N PRO A 157 4.74 5.43 -23.31
CA PRO A 157 5.54 6.58 -22.90
C PRO A 157 4.92 7.94 -23.26
N HIS A 158 3.86 7.96 -24.07
CA HIS A 158 3.13 9.19 -24.41
C HIS A 158 1.99 9.51 -23.42
N VAL A 159 1.66 8.59 -22.53
CA VAL A 159 0.69 8.84 -21.46
C VAL A 159 1.35 9.71 -20.39
N GLY A 160 0.84 10.92 -20.19
CA GLY A 160 1.25 11.77 -19.07
C GLY A 160 0.69 11.23 -17.75
N PHE A 161 1.55 11.01 -16.76
CA PHE A 161 1.11 10.75 -15.38
C PHE A 161 0.95 12.08 -14.64
N ALA A 162 -0.29 12.45 -14.35
CA ALA A 162 -0.57 13.47 -13.36
C ALA A 162 -0.60 12.78 -11.98
N PRO A 163 0.31 13.11 -11.04
CA PRO A 163 0.24 12.55 -9.71
C PRO A 163 -1.11 12.89 -9.11
N ALA A 164 -1.86 11.88 -8.69
CA ALA A 164 -3.19 12.08 -8.14
C ALA A 164 -3.10 13.01 -6.92
N VAL A 165 -3.89 14.10 -6.94
CA VAL A 165 -4.23 14.83 -5.72
C VAL A 165 -5.29 13.99 -5.03
N VAL A 166 -4.87 12.91 -4.38
CA VAL A 166 -5.77 12.20 -3.49
C VAL A 166 -5.95 13.10 -2.28
N GLY A 167 -7.06 13.84 -2.23
CA GLY A 167 -7.50 14.55 -1.05
C GLY A 167 -7.84 13.55 0.06
N ARG A 168 -6.82 12.92 0.66
CA ARG A 168 -6.97 12.18 1.91
C ARG A 168 -7.30 13.22 2.96
N SER A 169 -8.58 13.37 3.29
CA SER A 169 -8.94 13.98 4.56
C SER A 169 -8.40 13.05 5.64
N PHE A 170 -7.20 13.37 6.15
CA PHE A 170 -6.66 12.78 7.37
C PHE A 170 -7.58 13.18 8.53
N ARG A 171 -8.74 12.53 8.63
CA ARG A 171 -9.55 12.56 9.83
C ARG A 171 -8.86 11.65 10.83
N ASN A 172 -7.93 12.23 11.58
CA ASN A 172 -7.55 11.70 12.87
C ASN A 172 -8.86 11.40 13.63
N ALA A 173 -9.08 10.13 13.95
CA ALA A 173 -10.16 9.69 14.82
C ALA A 173 -9.87 10.23 16.23
N ASN A 174 -10.20 11.51 16.46
CA ASN A 174 -10.45 12.15 17.74
C ASN A 174 -10.62 13.65 17.52
N GLN A 175 -11.79 14.07 17.05
CA GLN A 175 -12.42 15.34 17.42
C GLN A 175 -13.84 15.39 16.85
N ALA A 176 -14.83 15.43 17.75
CA ALA A 176 -16.20 15.75 17.43
C ALA A 176 -16.28 17.22 17.05
N ILE A 177 -16.91 17.56 15.91
CA ILE A 177 -17.30 18.94 15.62
C ILE A 177 -18.71 18.98 15.03
N THR A 178 -19.58 19.63 15.81
CA THR A 178 -20.88 20.19 15.46
C THR A 178 -20.76 21.12 14.25
N VAL A 179 -21.58 20.94 13.22
CA VAL A 179 -21.66 21.88 12.10
C VAL A 179 -22.80 22.86 12.37
N SER A 180 -22.47 24.09 12.78
CA SER A 180 -23.33 25.26 12.63
C SER A 180 -23.16 25.80 11.20
N GLY A 181 -24.23 25.72 10.42
CA GLY A 181 -24.27 26.23 9.06
C GLY A 181 -24.37 27.76 9.04
N LEU A 182 -23.69 28.37 8.07
CA LEU A 182 -24.10 29.65 7.52
C LEU A 182 -23.79 29.64 6.02
N SER A 183 -24.84 29.66 5.20
CA SER A 183 -24.75 29.93 3.77
C SER A 183 -24.57 31.43 3.55
N ILE A 184 -23.70 31.82 2.63
CA ILE A 184 -23.76 33.15 2.02
C ILE A 184 -23.97 32.99 0.52
N SER A 185 -25.10 33.52 0.07
CA SER A 185 -25.54 33.67 -1.31
C SER A 185 -24.76 34.81 -1.97
N LEU A 186 -24.21 34.58 -3.16
CA LEU A 186 -23.68 35.65 -4.01
C LEU A 186 -24.83 36.24 -4.84
N ARG A 187 -24.90 37.57 -4.87
CA ARG A 187 -25.40 38.35 -6.00
C ARG A 187 -24.20 39.03 -6.64
#